data_AF-A0A8I6A356-F1
#
_entry.id   AF-A0A8I6A356-F1
#
_cell.length_a   1.000
_cell.length_b   1.000
_cell.length_c   1.000
_cell.angle_alpha   90.00
_cell.angle_beta   90.00
_cell.angle_gamma   90.00
#
_symmetry.space_group_name_H-M   'P 1'
#
loop_
_entity.id
_entity.type
_entity.pdbx_description
1 polymer ?
#
loop_
_entity_poly.entity_id
_entity_poly.type
_entity_poly.pdbx_seq_one_letter_code
_entity_poly.pdbx_strand_id
1 'polypeptide(L)'
;LLFFFWFFFSELGTELRALRFLGKCSTTELNPQPRLLLLYVTGAIVTDFISLSCIPSLHYRSRAEEVAQWLQCWLLKCGELSSDLKHSCKSQTSKNQIKVDLVDENFTELRGEIAGPPDTPYEGGRYQLEIKIPETYPFNPPKVRFITKIWHPNISSVTGAICLDILKDQWAAAMTLRTVLLSLQALLAAAEPDDPQDAVVANQYKQNPEMFKQTARLWAHVYAGAPVSSPEYTKKIENLCAMGFDRNAVIVALSSKSWDVETATELLLSN
;
A
#
# COMPACT_ATOMS: atom_id res chain seq x y z
N LEU A 1 -38.64 -0.75 18.77
CA LEU A 1 -37.28 -0.90 18.20
C LEU A 1 -37.26 -1.71 16.90
N LEU A 2 -37.70 -2.98 16.88
CA LEU A 2 -37.71 -3.81 15.65
C LEU A 2 -38.58 -3.24 14.52
N PHE A 3 -39.71 -2.60 14.84
CA PHE A 3 -40.60 -1.96 13.85
C PHE A 3 -39.98 -0.70 13.21
N PHE A 4 -39.22 0.06 13.99
CA PHE A 4 -38.47 1.24 13.51
C PHE A 4 -37.24 0.83 12.69
N PHE A 5 -36.57 -0.27 13.09
CA PHE A 5 -35.50 -0.87 12.30
C PHE A 5 -36.03 -1.37 10.95
N TRP A 6 -37.19 -2.02 10.92
CA TRP A 6 -37.79 -2.51 9.68
C TRP A 6 -38.28 -1.37 8.77
N PHE A 7 -38.88 -0.31 9.32
CA PHE A 7 -39.34 0.84 8.52
C PHE A 7 -38.16 1.63 7.91
N PHE A 8 -37.16 1.96 8.74
CA PHE A 8 -35.95 2.68 8.29
C PHE A 8 -35.13 1.85 7.29
N PHE A 9 -35.02 0.52 7.48
CA PHE A 9 -34.34 -0.37 6.53
C PHE A 9 -35.21 -0.85 5.35
N SER A 10 -36.54 -0.69 5.39
CA SER A 10 -37.44 -1.01 4.28
C SER A 10 -37.36 0.06 3.19
N GLU A 11 -37.33 1.33 3.59
CA GLU A 11 -37.17 2.46 2.65
C GLU A 11 -35.70 2.65 2.21
N LEU A 12 -34.72 2.38 3.10
CA LEU A 12 -33.32 2.25 2.71
C LEU A 12 -33.00 0.94 1.97
N GLY A 13 -33.89 -0.04 1.98
CA GLY A 13 -33.69 -1.36 1.35
C GLY A 13 -33.58 -1.29 -0.18
N THR A 14 -34.16 -0.25 -0.77
CA THR A 14 -34.02 0.12 -2.18
C THR A 14 -32.72 0.87 -2.46
N GLU A 15 -32.29 1.74 -1.55
CA GLU A 15 -31.06 2.54 -1.64
C GLU A 15 -29.78 1.72 -1.38
N LEU A 16 -29.82 0.78 -0.44
CA LEU A 16 -28.73 -0.18 -0.17
C LEU A 16 -28.53 -1.17 -1.32
N ARG A 17 -29.57 -1.47 -2.10
CA ARG A 17 -29.43 -2.20 -3.38
C ARG A 17 -28.73 -1.35 -4.44
N ALA A 18 -28.94 -0.04 -4.45
CA ALA A 18 -28.22 0.88 -5.33
C ALA A 18 -26.73 0.98 -4.94
N LEU A 19 -26.40 0.95 -3.64
CA LEU A 19 -25.01 0.85 -3.15
C LEU A 19 -24.36 -0.50 -3.52
N ARG A 20 -25.10 -1.63 -3.46
CA ARG A 20 -24.66 -2.93 -4.02
C ARG A 20 -24.49 -2.92 -5.54
N PHE A 21 -25.17 -2.01 -6.24
CA PHE A 21 -25.05 -1.85 -7.69
C PHE A 21 -23.82 -1.04 -8.06
N LEU A 22 -23.43 -0.06 -7.24
CA LEU A 22 -22.21 0.72 -7.41
C LEU A 22 -20.94 -0.11 -7.20
N GLY A 23 -20.97 -1.11 -6.31
CA GLY A 23 -19.89 -2.10 -6.16
C GLY A 23 -19.69 -3.03 -7.36
N LYS A 24 -20.67 -3.09 -8.29
CA LYS A 24 -20.60 -3.93 -9.51
C LYS A 24 -20.15 -3.18 -10.76
N CYS A 25 -19.95 -1.87 -10.72
CA CYS A 25 -19.41 -1.09 -11.84
C CYS A 25 -17.86 -1.12 -11.84
N SER A 26 -17.29 -2.33 -11.83
CA SER A 26 -15.95 -2.56 -12.37
C SER A 26 -16.08 -2.79 -13.88
N THR A 27 -15.16 -2.24 -14.65
CA THR A 27 -15.02 -2.34 -16.11
C THR A 27 -15.86 -1.35 -16.91
N THR A 28 -15.13 -0.44 -17.59
CA THR A 28 -15.50 0.16 -18.88
C THR A 28 -16.87 0.81 -18.97
N GLU A 29 -16.97 2.09 -18.59
CA GLU A 29 -17.51 3.18 -19.42
C GLU A 29 -17.77 4.42 -18.56
N LEU A 30 -17.43 5.58 -19.13
CA LEU A 30 -17.67 6.90 -18.57
C LEU A 30 -19.17 7.13 -18.36
N ASN A 31 -19.66 7.16 -17.11
CA ASN A 31 -21.00 7.68 -16.82
C ASN A 31 -20.94 8.77 -15.72
N PRO A 32 -21.41 10.01 -15.99
CA PRO A 32 -21.44 11.11 -15.01
C PRO A 32 -22.46 10.94 -13.86
N GLN A 33 -23.18 9.82 -13.78
CA GLN A 33 -24.23 9.56 -12.80
C GLN A 33 -23.85 9.48 -11.29
N PRO A 34 -22.62 9.15 -10.84
CA PRO A 34 -22.39 8.99 -9.40
C PRO A 34 -22.48 10.32 -8.62
N ARG A 35 -22.26 11.48 -9.27
CA ARG A 35 -22.42 12.79 -8.61
C ARG A 35 -23.89 13.13 -8.32
N LEU A 36 -24.80 12.74 -9.21
CA LEU A 36 -26.23 13.02 -9.04
C LEU A 36 -26.83 12.17 -7.93
N LEU A 37 -26.40 10.89 -7.83
CA LEU A 37 -26.82 10.00 -6.77
C LEU A 37 -26.26 10.42 -5.41
N LEU A 38 -25.00 10.89 -5.36
CA LEU A 38 -24.42 11.45 -4.12
C LEU A 38 -25.20 12.66 -3.61
N LEU A 39 -25.62 13.56 -4.51
CA LEU A 39 -26.46 14.71 -4.17
C LEU A 39 -27.86 14.28 -3.70
N TYR A 40 -28.40 13.19 -4.25
CA TYR A 40 -29.69 12.66 -3.84
C TYR A 40 -29.62 12.01 -2.45
N VAL A 41 -28.60 11.19 -2.19
CA VAL A 41 -28.37 10.53 -0.90
C VAL A 41 -28.05 11.56 0.18
N THR A 42 -27.18 12.53 -0.11
CA THR A 42 -26.90 13.63 0.83
C THR A 42 -28.11 14.53 1.05
N GLY A 43 -28.89 14.81 0.01
CA GLY A 43 -30.16 15.54 0.11
C GLY A 43 -31.17 14.83 1.01
N ALA A 44 -31.37 13.53 0.80
CA ALA A 44 -32.29 12.69 1.59
C ALA A 44 -31.85 12.58 3.05
N ILE A 45 -30.56 12.35 3.32
CA ILE A 45 -30.01 12.31 4.67
C ILE A 45 -30.19 13.66 5.37
N VAL A 46 -29.95 14.78 4.68
CA VAL A 46 -30.11 16.13 5.25
C VAL A 46 -31.58 16.44 5.54
N THR A 47 -32.51 16.06 4.65
CA THR A 47 -33.96 16.25 4.90
C THR A 47 -34.46 15.39 6.07
N ASP A 48 -33.97 14.16 6.21
CA ASP A 48 -34.34 13.29 7.33
C ASP A 48 -33.68 13.74 8.65
N PHE A 49 -32.47 14.31 8.60
CA PHE A 49 -31.81 14.90 9.78
C PHE A 49 -32.56 16.12 10.31
N ILE A 50 -33.10 16.94 9.41
CA ILE A 50 -33.99 18.07 9.77
C ILE A 50 -35.28 17.55 10.42
N SER A 51 -35.84 16.44 9.94
CA SER A 51 -37.04 15.81 10.55
C SER A 51 -36.75 15.17 11.92
N LEU A 52 -35.57 14.57 12.10
CA LEU A 52 -35.10 13.98 13.36
C LEU A 52 -34.82 15.03 14.45
N SER A 53 -34.57 16.29 14.08
CA SER A 53 -34.39 17.40 15.03
C SER A 53 -35.66 17.76 15.83
N CYS A 54 -36.82 17.22 15.44
CA CYS A 54 -38.09 17.31 16.18
C CYS A 54 -38.27 16.20 17.23
N ILE A 55 -37.32 15.27 17.39
CA ILE A 55 -37.42 14.18 18.37
C ILE A 55 -36.89 14.65 19.74
N PRO A 56 -37.71 14.64 20.81
CA PRO A 56 -37.30 15.18 22.12
C PRO A 56 -36.23 14.38 22.86
N SER A 57 -35.95 13.14 22.43
CA SER A 57 -35.04 12.25 23.16
C SER A 57 -33.57 12.47 22.78
N LEU A 58 -32.78 12.99 23.72
CA LEU A 58 -31.32 13.18 23.62
C LEU A 58 -30.56 11.95 23.09
N HIS A 59 -31.02 10.73 23.41
CA HIS A 59 -30.37 9.48 22.98
C HIS A 59 -30.48 9.23 21.46
N TYR A 60 -31.57 9.65 20.81
CA TYR A 60 -31.70 9.53 19.35
C TYR A 60 -30.84 10.55 18.61
N ARG A 61 -30.68 11.75 19.17
CA ARG A 61 -29.89 12.82 18.56
C ARG A 61 -28.39 12.48 18.50
N SER A 62 -27.83 11.98 19.60
CA SER A 62 -26.42 11.54 19.65
C SER A 62 -26.13 10.40 18.65
N ARG A 63 -27.04 9.43 18.52
CA ARG A 63 -26.86 8.30 17.61
C ARG A 63 -27.03 8.69 16.14
N ALA A 64 -27.90 9.66 15.85
CA ALA A 64 -28.02 10.25 14.52
C ALA A 64 -26.75 11.04 14.14
N GLU A 65 -26.19 11.82 15.07
CA GLU A 65 -24.92 12.55 14.86
C GLU A 65 -23.75 11.59 14.57
N GLU A 66 -23.64 10.47 15.29
CA GLU A 66 -22.63 9.43 15.00
C GLU A 66 -22.78 8.85 13.59
N VAL A 67 -24.01 8.53 13.16
CA VAL A 67 -24.28 7.97 11.83
C VAL A 67 -24.02 9.00 10.73
N ALA A 68 -24.39 10.26 10.94
CA ALA A 68 -24.12 11.36 10.00
C ALA A 68 -22.61 11.62 9.87
N GLN A 69 -21.86 11.61 10.97
CA GLN A 69 -20.42 11.76 10.95
C GLN A 69 -19.75 10.57 10.23
N TRP A 70 -20.22 9.35 10.46
CA TRP A 70 -19.75 8.16 9.76
C TRP A 70 -20.03 8.21 8.26
N LEU A 71 -21.26 8.60 7.85
CA LEU A 71 -21.63 8.79 6.44
C LEU A 71 -20.81 9.89 5.77
N GLN A 72 -20.58 11.02 6.46
CA GLN A 72 -19.78 12.12 5.93
C GLN A 72 -18.32 11.70 5.74
N CYS A 73 -17.72 11.00 6.72
CA CYS A 73 -16.39 10.41 6.59
C CYS A 73 -16.34 9.38 5.46
N TRP A 74 -17.35 8.53 5.31
CA TRP A 74 -17.43 7.53 4.25
C TRP A 74 -17.53 8.17 2.86
N LEU A 75 -18.39 9.20 2.71
CA LEU A 75 -18.53 9.95 1.46
C LEU A 75 -17.26 10.71 1.09
N LEU A 76 -16.56 11.31 2.07
CA LEU A 76 -15.25 11.93 1.88
C LEU A 76 -14.23 10.89 1.42
N LYS A 77 -14.11 9.77 2.14
CA LYS A 77 -13.21 8.66 1.82
C LYS A 77 -13.47 8.12 0.41
N CYS A 78 -14.73 7.85 0.05
CA CYS A 78 -15.09 7.36 -1.29
C CYS A 78 -14.83 8.43 -2.37
N GLY A 79 -15.12 9.70 -2.09
CA GLY A 79 -14.91 10.80 -3.01
C GLY A 79 -13.43 11.02 -3.32
N GLU A 80 -12.60 11.10 -2.28
CA GLU A 80 -11.16 11.28 -2.38
C GLU A 80 -10.48 10.06 -2.98
N LEU A 81 -10.79 8.85 -2.51
CA LEU A 81 -10.18 7.64 -3.05
C LEU A 81 -10.58 7.40 -4.51
N SER A 82 -11.83 7.69 -4.89
CA SER A 82 -12.25 7.68 -6.30
C SER A 82 -11.47 8.70 -7.12
N SER A 83 -11.19 9.87 -6.54
CA SER A 83 -10.37 10.90 -7.19
C SER A 83 -8.92 10.45 -7.31
N ASP A 84 -8.32 9.87 -6.27
CA ASP A 84 -6.94 9.38 -6.23
C ASP A 84 -6.74 8.24 -7.23
N LEU A 85 -7.67 7.28 -7.28
CA LEU A 85 -7.65 6.19 -8.25
C LEU A 85 -7.83 6.73 -9.67
N LYS A 86 -8.71 7.71 -9.90
CA LYS A 86 -8.84 8.36 -11.21
C LYS A 86 -7.57 9.07 -11.62
N HIS A 87 -6.88 9.76 -10.71
CA HIS A 87 -5.61 10.42 -11.01
C HIS A 87 -4.50 9.41 -11.29
N SER A 88 -4.42 8.32 -10.50
CA SER A 88 -3.47 7.22 -10.71
C SER A 88 -3.69 6.56 -12.07
N CYS A 89 -4.93 6.16 -12.38
CA CYS A 89 -5.28 5.51 -13.65
C CYS A 89 -5.13 6.43 -14.87
N LYS A 90 -5.52 7.71 -14.78
CA LYS A 90 -5.32 8.67 -15.89
C LYS A 90 -3.84 8.99 -16.11
N SER A 91 -3.02 8.90 -15.06
CA SER A 91 -1.57 9.09 -15.12
C SER A 91 -0.79 7.87 -15.63
N GLN A 92 -1.46 6.82 -16.15
CA GLN A 92 -0.83 5.82 -17.03
C GLN A 92 -0.21 6.44 -18.32
N THR A 93 -0.21 7.77 -18.43
CA THR A 93 0.34 8.59 -19.49
C THR A 93 1.86 8.80 -19.32
N SER A 94 2.60 7.98 -20.08
CA SER A 94 3.91 8.22 -20.72
C SER A 94 5.20 7.55 -20.21
N LYS A 95 5.30 7.04 -18.97
CA LYS A 95 6.42 6.15 -18.56
C LYS A 95 5.90 5.17 -17.51
N ASN A 96 6.01 3.85 -17.73
CA ASN A 96 5.49 2.74 -16.89
C ASN A 96 6.10 2.65 -15.47
N GLN A 97 6.14 3.77 -14.75
CA GLN A 97 6.89 3.98 -13.50
C GLN A 97 6.09 3.60 -12.25
N ILE A 98 4.79 3.87 -12.23
CA ILE A 98 3.91 3.53 -11.11
C ILE A 98 2.57 2.98 -11.62
N LYS A 99 1.97 2.05 -10.86
CA LYS A 99 0.65 1.46 -11.13
C LYS A 99 -0.08 1.24 -9.80
N VAL A 100 -1.41 1.31 -9.84
CA VAL A 100 -2.29 0.90 -8.73
C VAL A 100 -3.42 0.06 -9.30
N ASP A 101 -3.60 -1.12 -8.71
CA ASP A 101 -4.69 -2.04 -9.01
C ASP A 101 -5.59 -2.21 -7.78
N LEU A 102 -6.87 -2.47 -8.00
CA LEU A 102 -7.82 -2.81 -6.95
C LEU A 102 -7.69 -4.30 -6.60
N VAL A 103 -7.59 -4.62 -5.30
CA VAL A 103 -7.61 -6.02 -4.83
C VAL A 103 -9.02 -6.42 -4.42
N ASP A 104 -9.77 -5.51 -3.82
CA ASP A 104 -11.13 -5.73 -3.35
C ASP A 104 -12.14 -4.75 -3.97
N GLU A 105 -13.43 -5.11 -3.88
CA GLU A 105 -14.53 -4.23 -4.30
C GLU A 105 -14.77 -3.08 -3.29
N ASN A 106 -14.30 -3.25 -2.05
CA ASN A 106 -14.53 -2.30 -0.96
C ASN A 106 -13.49 -1.17 -0.92
N PHE A 107 -12.50 -1.19 -1.82
CA PHE A 107 -11.41 -0.23 -1.89
C PHE A 107 -10.57 -0.13 -0.60
N THR A 108 -10.58 -1.17 0.24
CA THR A 108 -9.81 -1.20 1.48
C THR A 108 -8.41 -1.76 1.27
N GLU A 109 -8.23 -2.56 0.22
CA GLU A 109 -6.96 -3.14 -0.17
C GLU A 109 -6.65 -2.85 -1.65
N LEU A 110 -5.49 -2.23 -1.87
CA LEU A 110 -4.97 -1.89 -3.19
C LEU A 110 -3.60 -2.54 -3.37
N ARG A 111 -3.26 -2.82 -4.61
CA ARG A 111 -1.93 -3.28 -5.00
C ARG A 111 -1.22 -2.19 -5.79
N GLY A 112 -0.18 -1.63 -5.21
CA GLY A 112 0.73 -0.73 -5.91
C GLY A 112 1.81 -1.49 -6.66
N GLU A 113 2.37 -0.89 -7.69
CA GLU A 113 3.62 -1.33 -8.30
C GLU A 113 4.46 -0.12 -8.68
N ILE A 114 5.75 -0.15 -8.34
CA ILE A 114 6.72 0.89 -8.70
C ILE A 114 7.89 0.28 -9.47
N ALA A 115 8.39 0.99 -10.48
CA ALA A 115 9.62 0.65 -11.17
C ALA A 115 10.84 1.14 -10.38
N GLY A 116 11.90 0.35 -10.34
CA GLY A 116 13.18 0.78 -9.79
C GLY A 116 13.72 2.01 -10.55
N PRO A 117 14.15 3.07 -9.85
CA PRO A 117 14.70 4.26 -10.50
C PRO A 117 15.94 3.94 -11.33
N PRO A 118 16.22 4.69 -12.41
CA PRO A 118 17.46 4.55 -13.17
C PRO A 118 18.67 4.91 -12.30
N ASP A 119 19.85 4.38 -12.64
CA ASP A 119 21.12 4.63 -11.94
C ASP A 119 21.16 4.13 -10.48
N THR A 120 20.21 3.27 -10.11
CA THR A 120 20.15 2.61 -8.78
C THR A 120 20.37 1.10 -8.92
N PRO A 121 20.73 0.37 -7.85
CA PRO A 121 20.77 -1.09 -7.90
C PRO A 121 19.40 -1.74 -8.18
N TYR A 122 18.32 -0.97 -8.11
CA TYR A 122 16.94 -1.42 -8.30
C TYR A 122 16.46 -1.31 -9.75
N GLU A 123 17.23 -0.65 -10.61
CA GLU A 123 16.90 -0.38 -12.01
C GLU A 123 16.47 -1.64 -12.76
N GLY A 124 15.40 -1.54 -13.54
CA GLY A 124 14.82 -2.65 -14.29
C GLY A 124 13.93 -3.58 -13.45
N GLY A 125 13.97 -3.49 -12.12
CA GLY A 125 13.08 -4.22 -11.23
C GLY A 125 11.69 -3.59 -11.12
N ARG A 126 10.65 -4.41 -10.88
CA ARG A 126 9.29 -3.97 -10.54
C ARG A 126 8.93 -4.47 -9.13
N TYR A 127 8.51 -3.54 -8.28
CA TYR A 127 8.25 -3.80 -6.87
C TYR A 127 6.77 -3.66 -6.57
N GLN A 128 6.14 -4.77 -6.17
CA GLN A 128 4.75 -4.79 -5.77
C GLN A 128 4.60 -4.34 -4.31
N LEU A 129 3.55 -3.58 -4.05
CA LEU A 129 3.22 -2.97 -2.77
C LEU A 129 1.81 -3.39 -2.35
N GLU A 130 1.65 -3.78 -1.10
CA GLU A 130 0.37 -3.92 -0.43
C GLU A 130 0.01 -2.55 0.16
N ILE A 131 -1.18 -2.04 -0.16
CA ILE A 131 -1.68 -0.75 0.31
C ILE A 131 -3.02 -0.99 0.99
N LYS A 132 -3.10 -0.77 2.30
CA LYS A 132 -4.32 -0.89 3.08
C LYS A 132 -4.83 0.48 3.50
N ILE A 133 -6.06 0.80 3.13
CA ILE A 133 -6.68 2.10 3.41
C ILE A 133 -7.41 2.02 4.75
N PRO A 134 -6.94 2.75 5.80
CA PRO A 134 -7.63 2.76 7.08
C PRO A 134 -9.03 3.37 6.96
N GLU A 135 -9.92 3.07 7.90
CA GLU A 135 -11.24 3.72 7.98
C GLU A 135 -11.15 5.23 8.15
N THR A 136 -10.05 5.71 8.74
CA THR A 136 -9.79 7.13 9.01
C THR A 136 -9.08 7.87 7.88
N TYR A 137 -8.92 7.28 6.69
CA TYR A 137 -8.42 8.00 5.51
C TYR A 137 -9.40 9.13 5.12
N PRO A 138 -8.93 10.36 4.82
CA PRO A 138 -7.55 10.79 4.56
C PRO A 138 -6.81 11.34 5.79
N PHE A 139 -7.39 11.27 7.00
CA PHE A 139 -6.77 11.85 8.19
C PHE A 139 -5.58 11.02 8.71
N ASN A 140 -5.54 9.72 8.38
CA ASN A 140 -4.40 8.85 8.62
C ASN A 140 -3.84 8.28 7.32
N PRO A 141 -2.52 8.02 7.26
CA PRO A 141 -1.87 7.50 6.07
C PRO A 141 -2.35 6.08 5.73
N PRO A 142 -2.29 5.68 4.45
CA PRO A 142 -2.45 4.29 4.08
C PRO A 142 -1.30 3.45 4.68
N LYS A 143 -1.60 2.23 5.08
CA LYS A 143 -0.57 1.27 5.50
C LYS A 143 0.04 0.64 4.25
N VAL A 144 1.30 0.94 3.96
CA VAL A 144 2.01 0.45 2.78
C VAL A 144 3.12 -0.51 3.18
N ARG A 145 3.25 -1.63 2.44
CA ARG A 145 4.27 -2.66 2.67
C ARG A 145 4.75 -3.22 1.34
N PHE A 146 6.05 -3.50 1.21
CA PHE A 146 6.59 -4.21 0.05
C PHE A 146 6.17 -5.69 0.08
N ILE A 147 5.50 -6.13 -0.99
CA ILE A 147 5.25 -7.55 -1.26
C ILE A 147 6.51 -8.16 -1.88
N THR A 148 7.11 -7.45 -2.84
CA THR A 148 8.39 -7.84 -3.45
C THR A 148 9.51 -7.63 -2.44
N LYS A 149 10.26 -8.70 -2.12
CA LYS A 149 11.45 -8.62 -1.26
C LYS A 149 12.48 -7.65 -1.86
N ILE A 150 13.05 -6.81 -1.00
CA ILE A 150 14.01 -5.78 -1.40
C ILE A 150 15.10 -5.62 -0.34
N TRP A 151 16.31 -5.31 -0.79
CA TRP A 151 17.45 -5.00 0.07
C TRP A 151 17.66 -3.49 0.11
N HIS A 152 17.14 -2.81 1.14
CA HIS A 152 17.20 -1.36 1.28
C HIS A 152 17.25 -0.95 2.76
N PRO A 153 18.07 0.04 3.19
CA PRO A 153 18.20 0.43 4.59
C PRO A 153 16.87 0.79 5.28
N ASN A 154 15.97 1.47 4.57
CA ASN A 154 14.66 1.90 5.06
C ASN A 154 13.51 0.92 4.80
N ILE A 155 13.79 -0.30 4.33
CA ILE A 155 12.76 -1.33 4.09
C ILE A 155 13.21 -2.65 4.71
N SER A 156 12.35 -3.28 5.52
CA SER A 156 12.66 -4.58 6.13
C SER A 156 12.85 -5.66 5.06
N SER A 157 14.02 -6.28 5.05
CA SER A 157 14.35 -7.39 4.14
C SER A 157 13.48 -8.65 4.37
N VAL A 158 12.87 -8.76 5.55
CA VAL A 158 12.03 -9.90 5.96
C VAL A 158 10.55 -9.62 5.69
N THR A 159 10.03 -8.49 6.14
CA THR A 159 8.58 -8.21 6.15
C THR A 159 8.11 -7.26 5.05
N GLY A 160 9.03 -6.47 4.49
CA GLY A 160 8.72 -5.37 3.58
C GLY A 160 8.14 -4.13 4.26
N ALA A 161 8.18 -4.05 5.60
CA ALA A 161 7.80 -2.84 6.33
C ALA A 161 8.69 -1.65 5.93
N ILE A 162 8.12 -0.44 5.90
CA ILE A 162 8.76 0.77 5.36
C ILE A 162 8.94 1.79 6.49
N CYS A 163 10.15 2.32 6.63
CA CYS A 163 10.39 3.51 7.42
C CYS A 163 10.38 4.73 6.48
N LEU A 164 9.26 5.46 6.47
CA LEU A 164 9.12 6.71 5.73
C LEU A 164 8.21 7.65 6.53
N ASP A 165 8.66 8.89 6.70
CA ASP A 165 8.03 9.95 7.49
C ASP A 165 6.59 10.27 7.04
N ILE A 166 6.32 10.32 5.74
CA ILE A 166 4.98 10.58 5.20
C ILE A 166 3.98 9.46 5.49
N LEU A 167 4.44 8.26 5.86
CA LEU A 167 3.61 7.14 6.30
C LEU A 167 3.43 7.11 7.83
N LYS A 168 3.97 8.11 8.53
CA LYS A 168 3.95 8.26 9.99
C LYS A 168 3.39 9.64 10.36
N ASP A 169 4.21 10.52 10.90
CA ASP A 169 3.87 11.82 11.48
C ASP A 169 3.81 12.96 10.46
N GLN A 170 4.44 12.81 9.29
CA GLN A 170 4.44 13.82 8.22
C GLN A 170 3.30 13.63 7.20
N TRP A 171 2.32 12.76 7.51
CA TRP A 171 1.16 12.56 6.65
C TRP A 171 0.27 13.81 6.63
N ALA A 172 -0.09 14.27 5.44
CA ALA A 172 -1.09 15.32 5.25
C ALA A 172 -2.27 14.78 4.45
N ALA A 173 -3.50 15.15 4.84
CA ALA A 173 -4.73 14.73 4.13
C ALA A 173 -4.80 15.17 2.65
N ALA A 174 -3.93 16.10 2.24
CA ALA A 174 -3.77 16.50 0.83
C ALA A 174 -2.88 15.55 0.01
N MET A 175 -2.20 14.59 0.65
CA MET A 175 -1.40 13.58 -0.04
C MET A 175 -2.30 12.55 -0.71
N THR A 176 -1.87 12.08 -1.87
CA THR A 176 -2.59 11.09 -2.68
C THR A 176 -1.80 9.79 -2.73
N LEU A 177 -2.44 8.69 -3.12
CA LEU A 177 -1.73 7.43 -3.41
C LEU A 177 -0.59 7.63 -4.43
N ARG A 178 -0.79 8.52 -5.41
CA ARG A 178 0.23 8.84 -6.41
C ARG A 178 1.47 9.47 -5.77
N THR A 179 1.29 10.43 -4.86
CA THR A 179 2.43 11.06 -4.17
C THR A 179 3.14 10.05 -3.26
N VAL A 180 2.40 9.16 -2.59
CA VAL A 180 3.00 8.08 -1.79
C VAL A 180 3.89 7.18 -2.65
N LEU A 181 3.41 6.72 -3.81
CA LEU A 181 4.19 5.85 -4.71
C LEU A 181 5.43 6.55 -5.28
N LEU A 182 5.33 7.83 -5.61
CA LEU A 182 6.48 8.62 -6.08
C LEU A 182 7.50 8.84 -4.96
N SER A 183 7.06 9.09 -3.73
CA SER A 183 7.95 9.20 -2.57
C SER A 183 8.66 7.88 -2.27
N LEU A 184 7.97 6.73 -2.41
CA LEU A 184 8.60 5.42 -2.29
C LEU A 184 9.63 5.17 -3.41
N GLN A 185 9.35 5.60 -4.64
CA GLN A 185 10.32 5.53 -5.73
C GLN A 185 11.53 6.43 -5.46
N ALA A 186 11.33 7.64 -4.92
CA ALA A 186 12.42 8.54 -4.53
C ALA A 186 13.25 7.95 -3.38
N LEU A 187 12.63 7.28 -2.40
CA LEU A 187 13.31 6.57 -1.32
C LEU A 187 14.28 5.52 -1.86
N LEU A 188 13.91 4.78 -2.92
CA LEU A 188 14.82 3.81 -3.56
C LEU A 188 16.04 4.45 -4.22
N ALA A 189 15.95 5.73 -4.63
CA ALA A 189 17.07 6.46 -5.19
C ALA A 189 17.97 7.10 -4.11
N ALA A 190 17.39 7.48 -2.98
CA ALA A 190 18.07 8.14 -1.87
C ALA A 190 17.69 7.49 -0.54
N ALA A 191 18.44 6.46 -0.16
CA ALA A 191 18.29 5.81 1.14
C ALA A 191 18.74 6.73 2.28
N GLU A 192 18.09 6.61 3.43
CA GLU A 192 18.42 7.33 4.66
C GLU A 192 18.94 6.33 5.71
N PRO A 193 20.25 5.99 5.69
CA PRO A 193 20.78 4.93 6.53
C PRO A 193 20.95 5.36 8.01
N ASP A 194 20.76 6.64 8.36
CA ASP A 194 20.79 7.12 9.76
C ASP A 194 19.47 6.88 10.51
N ASP A 195 18.35 6.71 9.81
CA ASP A 195 17.06 6.22 10.36
C ASP A 195 16.60 4.90 9.69
N PRO A 196 17.30 3.78 9.94
CA PRO A 196 17.08 2.55 9.20
C PRO A 196 15.87 1.75 9.70
N GLN A 197 15.20 1.08 8.78
CA GLN A 197 14.22 0.03 9.09
C GLN A 197 14.90 -1.33 9.31
N ASP A 198 16.02 -1.56 8.64
CA ASP A 198 16.81 -2.79 8.71
C ASP A 198 18.27 -2.46 9.04
N ALA A 199 18.65 -2.72 10.30
CA ALA A 199 19.97 -2.38 10.82
C ALA A 199 21.10 -3.14 10.12
N VAL A 200 20.86 -4.38 9.66
CA VAL A 200 21.88 -5.18 8.96
C VAL A 200 22.15 -4.58 7.58
N VAL A 201 21.09 -4.25 6.85
CA VAL A 201 21.18 -3.61 5.54
C VAL A 201 21.85 -2.24 5.64
N ALA A 202 21.44 -1.43 6.61
CA ALA A 202 22.01 -0.10 6.85
C ALA A 202 23.49 -0.16 7.24
N ASN A 203 23.89 -1.14 8.05
CA ASN A 203 25.28 -1.35 8.39
C ASN A 203 26.12 -1.72 7.15
N GLN A 204 25.62 -2.62 6.30
CA GLN A 204 26.28 -2.96 5.03
C GLN A 204 26.36 -1.74 4.10
N TYR A 205 25.30 -0.94 4.01
CA TYR A 205 25.26 0.30 3.22
C TYR A 205 26.37 1.27 3.63
N LYS A 206 26.56 1.49 4.94
CA LYS A 206 27.58 2.41 5.48
C LYS A 206 29.00 1.85 5.40
N GLN A 207 29.19 0.57 5.74
CA GLN A 207 30.52 -0.03 5.85
C GLN A 207 31.08 -0.50 4.51
N ASN A 208 30.23 -0.99 3.60
CA ASN A 208 30.65 -1.52 2.31
C ASN A 208 29.63 -1.19 1.19
N PRO A 209 29.67 0.04 0.66
CA PRO A 209 28.72 0.50 -0.36
C PRO A 209 28.69 -0.36 -1.63
N GLU A 210 29.83 -0.91 -2.05
CA GLU A 210 29.90 -1.76 -3.24
C GLU A 210 29.24 -3.12 -3.01
N MET A 211 29.49 -3.74 -1.85
CA MET A 211 28.79 -4.97 -1.46
C MET A 211 27.28 -4.75 -1.35
N PHE A 212 26.86 -3.64 -0.76
CA PHE A 212 25.44 -3.26 -0.71
C PHE A 212 24.85 -3.17 -2.12
N LYS A 213 25.53 -2.46 -3.03
CA LYS A 213 25.07 -2.27 -4.42
C LYS A 213 24.90 -3.60 -5.16
N GLN A 214 25.86 -4.51 -5.02
CA GLN A 214 25.79 -5.85 -5.63
C GLN A 214 24.70 -6.72 -4.99
N THR A 215 24.55 -6.65 -3.66
CA THR A 215 23.49 -7.36 -2.93
C THR A 215 22.11 -6.87 -3.34
N ALA A 216 21.91 -5.56 -3.40
CA ALA A 216 20.65 -4.95 -3.83
C ALA A 216 20.33 -5.28 -5.30
N ARG A 217 21.32 -5.29 -6.21
CA ARG A 217 21.13 -5.76 -7.59
C ARG A 217 20.72 -7.22 -7.68
N LEU A 218 21.34 -8.08 -6.88
CA LEU A 218 20.95 -9.48 -6.83
C LEU A 218 19.51 -9.63 -6.36
N TRP A 219 19.11 -8.94 -5.30
CA TRP A 219 17.73 -8.98 -4.82
C TRP A 219 16.75 -8.45 -5.87
N ALA A 220 17.10 -7.37 -6.57
CA ALA A 220 16.33 -6.85 -7.68
C ALA A 220 16.20 -7.89 -8.83
N HIS A 221 17.28 -8.61 -9.14
CA HIS A 221 17.27 -9.67 -10.16
C HIS A 221 16.37 -10.84 -9.74
N VAL A 222 16.54 -11.35 -8.52
CA VAL A 222 15.84 -12.55 -8.03
C VAL A 222 14.36 -12.28 -7.75
N TYR A 223 14.03 -11.13 -7.15
CA TYR A 223 12.68 -10.85 -6.63
C TYR A 223 11.88 -9.85 -7.48
N ALA A 224 12.54 -8.95 -8.20
CA ALA A 224 11.89 -7.87 -8.94
C ALA A 224 12.04 -7.99 -10.47
N GLY A 225 12.74 -9.01 -10.98
CA GLY A 225 12.91 -9.24 -12.42
C GLY A 225 13.90 -8.30 -13.10
N ALA A 226 14.81 -7.67 -12.34
CA ALA A 226 15.87 -6.84 -12.89
C ALA A 226 16.89 -7.66 -13.73
N PRO A 227 17.61 -7.03 -14.67
CA PRO A 227 18.66 -7.71 -15.43
C PRO A 227 19.86 -8.14 -14.56
N VAL A 228 20.69 -9.00 -15.16
CA VAL A 228 21.85 -9.75 -14.63
C VAL A 228 22.48 -9.20 -13.33
N SER A 229 22.56 -10.06 -12.32
CA SER A 229 23.32 -9.87 -11.08
C SER A 229 24.76 -10.40 -11.16
N SER A 230 25.57 -10.17 -10.11
CA SER A 230 26.93 -10.70 -10.00
C SER A 230 26.96 -12.24 -10.12
N PRO A 231 27.71 -12.82 -11.09
CA PRO A 231 27.82 -14.27 -11.23
C PRO A 231 28.51 -14.93 -10.03
N GLU A 232 29.36 -14.20 -9.30
CA GLU A 232 30.00 -14.69 -8.07
C GLU A 232 28.97 -15.00 -6.99
N TYR A 233 28.00 -14.10 -6.78
CA TYR A 233 26.95 -14.26 -5.78
C TYR A 233 26.00 -15.38 -6.16
N THR A 234 25.64 -15.47 -7.45
CA THR A 234 24.84 -16.57 -7.98
C THR A 234 25.50 -17.93 -7.71
N LYS A 235 26.83 -18.05 -7.94
CA LYS A 235 27.58 -19.28 -7.64
C LYS A 235 27.55 -19.64 -6.15
N LYS A 236 27.73 -18.67 -5.25
CA LYS A 236 27.64 -18.90 -3.79
C LYS A 236 26.25 -19.40 -3.38
N ILE A 237 25.19 -18.83 -3.95
CA ILE A 237 23.81 -19.26 -3.70
C ILE A 237 23.59 -20.68 -4.20
N GLU A 238 24.02 -21.00 -5.43
CA GLU A 238 23.88 -22.33 -6.01
C GLU A 238 24.60 -23.40 -5.20
N ASN A 239 25.81 -23.11 -4.71
CA ASN A 239 26.55 -24.02 -3.85
C ASN A 239 25.79 -24.37 -2.56
N LEU A 240 25.23 -23.39 -1.87
CA LEU A 240 24.46 -23.63 -0.64
C LEU A 240 23.09 -24.27 -0.93
N CYS A 241 22.44 -23.91 -2.04
CA CYS A 241 21.21 -24.59 -2.47
C CYS A 241 21.47 -26.06 -2.81
N ALA A 242 22.63 -26.40 -3.38
CA ALA A 242 23.02 -27.78 -3.66
C ALA A 242 23.23 -28.63 -2.39
N MET A 243 23.45 -27.99 -1.23
CA MET A 243 23.48 -28.66 0.07
C MET A 243 22.08 -28.94 0.65
N GLY A 244 21.00 -28.49 -0.02
CA GLY A 244 19.61 -28.74 0.37
C GLY A 244 18.93 -27.60 1.14
N PHE A 245 19.59 -26.45 1.32
CA PHE A 245 18.98 -25.29 1.97
C PHE A 245 17.98 -24.58 1.05
N ASP A 246 16.91 -24.02 1.64
CA ASP A 246 15.94 -23.19 0.90
C ASP A 246 16.61 -21.97 0.26
N ARG A 247 16.28 -21.68 -1.00
CA ARG A 247 16.92 -20.62 -1.78
C ARG A 247 16.73 -19.23 -1.14
N ASN A 248 15.56 -18.95 -0.56
CA ASN A 248 15.33 -17.65 0.08
C ASN A 248 16.10 -17.55 1.39
N ALA A 249 16.13 -18.62 2.18
CA ALA A 249 16.94 -18.68 3.39
C ALA A 249 18.43 -18.45 3.07
N VAL A 250 18.95 -19.09 2.01
CA VAL A 250 20.33 -18.94 1.53
C VAL A 250 20.63 -17.48 1.15
N ILE A 251 19.77 -16.84 0.36
CA ILE A 251 19.97 -15.45 -0.07
C ILE A 251 20.00 -14.52 1.15
N VAL A 252 19.08 -14.68 2.09
CA VAL A 252 19.02 -13.86 3.31
C VAL A 252 20.27 -14.09 4.16
N ALA A 253 20.69 -15.34 4.36
CA ALA A 253 21.86 -15.68 5.15
C ALA A 253 23.16 -15.10 4.56
N LEU A 254 23.40 -15.33 3.26
CA LEU A 254 24.58 -14.79 2.56
C LEU A 254 24.57 -13.25 2.57
N SER A 255 23.42 -12.62 2.30
CA SER A 255 23.31 -11.16 2.28
C SER A 255 23.57 -10.54 3.65
N SER A 256 23.10 -11.20 4.72
CA SER A 256 23.25 -10.74 6.11
C SER A 256 24.65 -10.98 6.67
N LYS A 257 25.37 -11.97 6.14
CA LYS A 257 26.72 -12.36 6.57
C LYS A 257 27.80 -11.92 5.59
N SER A 258 27.60 -10.79 4.92
CA SER A 258 28.61 -10.18 4.04
C SER A 258 29.15 -11.10 2.94
N TRP A 259 28.31 -12.02 2.43
CA TRP A 259 28.68 -13.01 1.42
C TRP A 259 29.79 -13.98 1.83
N ASP A 260 30.00 -14.15 3.13
CA ASP A 260 30.85 -15.19 3.71
C ASP A 260 30.09 -16.51 3.82
N VAL A 261 30.66 -17.56 3.22
CA VAL A 261 29.98 -18.85 3.07
C VAL A 261 29.96 -19.61 4.39
N GLU A 262 31.00 -19.52 5.20
CA GLU A 262 31.13 -20.25 6.47
C GLU A 262 30.08 -19.75 7.47
N THR A 263 30.07 -18.45 7.75
CA THR A 263 29.12 -17.85 8.70
C THR A 263 27.67 -17.87 8.20
N ALA A 264 27.44 -17.83 6.89
CA ALA A 264 26.11 -18.03 6.33
C ALA A 264 25.64 -19.48 6.49
N THR A 265 26.54 -20.46 6.33
CA THR A 265 26.22 -21.88 6.56
C THR A 265 25.91 -22.15 8.03
N GLU A 266 26.69 -21.58 8.95
CA GLU A 266 26.41 -21.66 10.39
C GLU A 266 25.02 -21.10 10.73
N LEU A 267 24.65 -19.95 10.15
CA LEU A 267 23.32 -19.37 10.34
C LEU A 267 22.22 -20.27 9.78
N LEU A 268 22.42 -20.87 8.60
CA LEU A 268 21.45 -21.78 7.98
C LEU A 268 21.28 -23.07 8.78
N LEU A 269 22.34 -23.58 9.41
CA LEU A 269 22.29 -24.76 10.28
C LEU A 269 21.65 -24.46 11.65
N SER A 270 21.58 -23.19 12.05
CA SER A 270 20.95 -22.78 13.31
C SER A 270 19.42 -22.60 13.23
N ASN A 271 18.87 -22.60 12.00
CA ASN A 271 17.43 -22.49 11.72
C ASN A 271 16.77 -23.86 11.62
#